data_AF-A0A3D4FAQ5-F1
#
_entry.id   AF-A0A3D4FAQ5-F1
#
_cell.length_a   1.000
_cell.length_b   1.000
_cell.length_c   1.000
_cell.angle_alpha   90.00
_cell.angle_beta   90.00
_cell.angle_gamma   90.00
#
_symmetry.space_group_name_H-M   'P 1'
#
loop_
_entity.id
_entity.type
_entity.pdbx_description
1 polymer ?
#
loop_
_entity_poly.entity_id
_entity_poly.type
_entity_poly.pdbx_seq_one_letter_code
_entity_poly.pdbx_strand_id
1 'polypeptide(L)'
;MLAIQPCWDHIRKVIQIERQIQVSYQHRVLFTKDVFESSNRLLHDVLADPNRSQPVKVLIVVDDGLVKAYPSLRRNIQDYFEPFEGIHLVCPPIVAEGGERVKNSYFHVSEIQSPIDRYHIDRHSYVIAIGGGALLDMVGLAAATAHRGVRHIR
;
A
#
# COMPACT_ATOMS: atom_id res chain seq x y z
N MET A 1 65.15 -10.16 -19.48
CA MET A 1 64.01 -10.87 -18.88
C MET A 1 63.68 -10.20 -17.55
N LEU A 2 62.89 -9.13 -17.59
CA LEU A 2 62.42 -8.40 -16.41
C LEU A 2 60.96 -8.80 -16.21
N ALA A 3 60.70 -9.62 -15.19
CA ALA A 3 59.35 -9.99 -14.80
C ALA A 3 58.73 -8.82 -14.03
N ILE A 4 57.68 -8.21 -14.60
CA ILE A 4 56.85 -7.23 -13.91
C ILE A 4 55.92 -8.02 -13.00
N GLN A 5 56.19 -7.98 -11.70
CA GLN A 5 55.33 -8.58 -10.68
C GLN A 5 54.17 -7.59 -10.40
N PRO A 6 52.90 -8.01 -10.52
CA PRO A 6 51.79 -7.11 -10.25
C PRO A 6 51.61 -6.95 -8.72
N CYS A 7 51.65 -5.72 -8.25
CA CYS A 7 51.47 -5.33 -6.85
C CYS A 7 50.00 -5.53 -6.44
N TRP A 8 49.70 -6.62 -5.73
CA TRP A 8 48.36 -6.94 -5.19
C TRP A 8 48.35 -7.07 -3.66
N ASP A 9 49.23 -6.38 -2.94
CA ASP A 9 49.43 -6.63 -1.49
C ASP A 9 48.62 -5.77 -0.51
N HIS A 10 47.74 -4.87 -0.95
CA HIS A 10 47.19 -3.83 -0.06
C HIS A 10 45.74 -3.97 0.43
N ILE A 11 45.05 -5.10 0.21
CA ILE A 11 43.76 -5.34 0.87
C ILE A 11 43.73 -6.74 1.49
N ARG A 12 44.39 -6.89 2.66
CA ARG A 12 44.43 -8.14 3.44
C ARG A 12 43.48 -8.16 4.66
N LYS A 13 42.60 -7.17 4.83
CA LYS A 13 41.73 -7.08 6.02
C LYS A 13 40.26 -7.06 5.63
N VAL A 14 39.57 -8.17 5.89
CA VAL A 14 38.11 -8.22 5.85
C VAL A 14 37.57 -7.39 7.01
N ILE A 15 36.77 -6.37 6.71
CA ILE A 15 36.02 -5.62 7.71
C ILE A 15 34.63 -6.26 7.77
N GLN A 16 34.38 -7.07 8.80
CA GLN A 16 33.07 -7.67 9.06
C GLN A 16 32.32 -6.79 10.06
N ILE A 17 31.12 -6.35 9.70
CA ILE A 17 30.18 -5.70 10.61
C ILE A 17 29.01 -6.66 10.80
N GLU A 18 28.92 -7.24 12.00
CA GLU A 18 27.85 -8.17 12.37
C GLU A 18 26.90 -7.49 13.34
N ARG A 19 25.59 -7.53 13.03
CA ARG A 19 24.52 -6.97 13.86
C ARG A 19 23.32 -7.90 13.80
N GLN A 20 22.77 -8.22 14.96
CA GLN A 20 21.47 -8.88 15.06
C GLN A 20 20.37 -7.82 14.88
N ILE A 21 19.48 -8.05 13.92
CA ILE A 21 18.33 -7.18 13.65
C ILE A 21 17.07 -7.98 13.98
N GLN A 22 16.26 -7.48 14.90
CA GLN A 22 14.96 -8.06 15.24
C GLN A 22 13.87 -7.08 14.79
N VAL A 23 12.93 -7.56 13.99
CA VAL A 23 11.80 -6.76 13.51
C VAL A 23 10.51 -7.32 14.10
N SER A 24 9.75 -6.49 14.80
CA SER A 24 8.41 -6.82 15.31
C SER A 24 7.35 -6.25 14.36
N TYR A 25 6.32 -7.04 14.10
CA TYR A 25 5.18 -6.64 13.29
C TYR A 25 3.90 -6.80 14.08
N GLN A 26 3.03 -5.79 14.02
CA GLN A 26 1.68 -5.86 14.58
C GLN A 26 0.68 -6.03 13.43
N HIS A 27 0.12 -7.23 13.31
CA HIS A 27 -0.97 -7.50 12.38
C HIS A 27 -2.30 -7.44 13.13
N ARG A 28 -3.21 -6.56 12.68
CA ARG A 28 -4.52 -6.34 13.30
C ARG A 28 -5.62 -6.83 12.37
N VAL A 29 -6.56 -7.61 12.90
CA VAL A 29 -7.77 -8.03 12.20
C VAL A 29 -8.96 -7.44 12.96
N LEU A 30 -9.75 -6.61 12.29
CA LEU A 30 -10.88 -5.89 12.88
C LEU A 30 -12.13 -6.23 12.08
N PHE A 31 -13.22 -6.55 12.76
CA PHE A 31 -14.50 -6.87 12.13
C PHE A 31 -15.48 -5.74 12.39
N THR A 32 -16.16 -5.30 11.34
CA THR A 32 -17.22 -4.30 11.43
C THR A 32 -18.24 -4.53 10.32
N LYS A 33 -19.40 -3.89 10.46
CA LYS A 33 -20.41 -3.81 9.41
C LYS A 33 -20.44 -2.38 8.89
N ASP A 34 -20.76 -2.20 7.62
CA ASP A 34 -20.99 -0.88 7.02
C ASP A 34 -19.83 0.10 7.29
N VAL A 35 -18.61 -0.31 6.92
CA VAL A 35 -17.36 0.44 7.21
C VAL A 35 -17.33 1.86 6.64
N PHE A 36 -18.12 2.13 5.60
CA PHE A 36 -18.25 3.45 4.96
C PHE A 36 -19.52 4.20 5.38
N GLU A 37 -20.21 3.74 6.42
CA GLU A 37 -21.28 4.54 7.04
C GLU A 37 -20.66 5.68 7.85
N SER A 38 -21.22 6.89 7.76
CA SER A 38 -20.68 8.09 8.41
C SER A 38 -20.58 7.97 9.95
N SER A 39 -21.41 7.13 10.58
CA SER A 39 -21.35 6.83 12.02
C SER A 39 -20.23 5.86 12.39
N ASN A 40 -19.70 5.08 11.44
CA ASN A 40 -18.70 4.06 11.71
C ASN A 40 -17.29 4.64 11.70
N ARG A 41 -16.75 4.98 12.87
CA ARG A 41 -15.43 5.63 12.96
C ARG A 41 -14.24 4.67 12.89
N LEU A 42 -14.46 3.36 12.77
CA LEU A 42 -13.38 2.38 12.89
C LEU A 42 -12.26 2.62 11.87
N LEU A 43 -12.60 2.83 10.60
CA LEU A 43 -11.60 3.06 9.56
C LEU A 43 -10.90 4.41 9.76
N HIS A 44 -11.63 5.43 10.21
CA HIS A 44 -11.04 6.71 10.57
C HIS A 44 -9.99 6.53 11.68
N ASP A 45 -10.32 5.83 12.76
CA ASP A 45 -9.43 5.64 13.91
C ASP A 45 -8.20 4.79 13.56
N VAL A 46 -8.31 3.91 12.56
CA VAL A 46 -7.18 3.14 12.02
C VAL A 46 -6.20 4.01 11.22
N LEU A 47 -6.73 5.00 10.49
CA LEU A 47 -5.98 5.87 9.59
C LEU A 47 -5.46 7.13 10.28
N ALA A 48 -6.18 7.63 11.27
CA ALA A 48 -5.86 8.85 12.00
C ALA A 48 -4.51 8.72 12.70
N ASP A 49 -3.69 9.76 12.56
CA ASP A 49 -2.42 9.89 13.28
C ASP A 49 -2.40 11.28 13.93
N PRO A 50 -2.71 11.39 15.24
CA PRO A 50 -2.86 12.67 15.91
C PRO A 50 -1.55 13.44 16.03
N ASN A 51 -0.40 12.79 15.80
CA ASN A 51 0.91 13.42 15.89
C ASN A 51 1.37 14.01 14.55
N ARG A 52 0.53 13.97 13.52
CA ARG A 52 0.92 14.31 12.15
C ARG A 52 0.47 15.70 11.75
N SER A 53 1.39 16.46 11.18
CA SER A 53 1.14 17.83 10.70
C SER A 53 0.54 17.89 9.29
N GLN A 54 0.62 16.79 8.53
CA GLN A 54 0.07 16.71 7.17
C GLN A 54 -1.03 15.64 7.10
N PRO A 55 -2.06 15.86 6.26
CA PRO A 55 -3.10 14.88 6.04
C PRO A 55 -2.55 13.52 5.59
N VAL A 56 -3.13 12.45 6.13
CA VAL A 56 -2.84 11.08 5.73
C VAL A 56 -3.46 10.84 4.36
N LYS A 57 -2.61 10.57 3.35
CA LYS A 57 -3.09 10.20 2.02
C LYS A 57 -3.58 8.76 2.00
N VAL A 58 -4.73 8.56 1.36
CA VAL A 58 -5.37 7.26 1.19
C VAL A 58 -5.66 7.06 -0.29
N LEU A 59 -5.20 5.93 -0.82
CA LEU A 59 -5.54 5.43 -2.14
C LEU A 59 -6.40 4.18 -1.99
N ILE A 60 -7.53 4.11 -2.67
CA ILE A 60 -8.46 2.98 -2.58
C ILE A 60 -8.59 2.29 -3.93
N VAL A 61 -8.44 0.97 -3.92
CA VAL A 61 -8.65 0.07 -5.06
C VAL A 61 -9.80 -0.87 -4.73
N VAL A 62 -10.80 -0.94 -5.62
CA VAL A 62 -12.04 -1.70 -5.43
C VAL A 62 -12.25 -2.66 -6.57
N ASP A 63 -12.71 -3.87 -6.24
CA ASP A 63 -13.12 -4.91 -7.18
C ASP A 63 -14.33 -4.48 -8.03
N ASP A 64 -14.25 -4.67 -9.34
CA ASP A 64 -15.33 -4.34 -10.28
C ASP A 64 -16.62 -5.11 -9.99
N GLY A 65 -16.51 -6.36 -9.53
CA GLY A 65 -17.65 -7.20 -9.13
C GLY A 65 -18.40 -6.60 -7.94
N LEU A 66 -17.68 -6.04 -6.97
CA LEU A 66 -18.30 -5.33 -5.84
C LEU A 66 -19.00 -4.05 -6.29
N VAL A 67 -18.39 -3.26 -7.17
CA VAL A 67 -19.03 -2.04 -7.69
C VAL A 67 -20.29 -2.37 -8.49
N LYS A 68 -20.29 -3.47 -9.24
CA LYS A 68 -21.47 -3.96 -9.98
C LYS A 68 -22.58 -4.42 -9.03
N ALA A 69 -22.23 -5.13 -7.96
CA ALA A 69 -23.18 -5.61 -6.95
C ALA A 69 -23.72 -4.49 -6.06
N TYR A 70 -22.89 -3.47 -5.77
CA TYR A 70 -23.22 -2.32 -4.91
C TYR A 70 -22.89 -1.01 -5.64
N PRO A 71 -23.77 -0.53 -6.54
CA PRO A 71 -23.49 0.64 -7.39
C PRO A 71 -23.19 1.94 -6.61
N SER A 72 -23.70 2.07 -5.38
CA SER A 72 -23.44 3.23 -4.52
C SER A 72 -22.08 3.19 -3.82
N LEU A 73 -21.37 2.06 -3.82
CA LEU A 73 -20.14 1.85 -3.03
C LEU A 73 -19.10 2.95 -3.26
N ARG A 74 -18.85 3.33 -4.52
CA ARG A 74 -17.87 4.37 -4.85
C ARG A 74 -18.26 5.73 -4.29
N ARG A 75 -19.56 6.04 -4.27
CA ARG A 75 -20.08 7.28 -3.67
C ARG A 75 -19.96 7.21 -2.16
N ASN A 76 -20.44 6.13 -1.53
CA ASN A 76 -20.35 5.93 -0.08
C ASN A 76 -18.91 6.06 0.44
N ILE A 77 -17.92 5.54 -0.30
CA ILE A 77 -16.51 5.71 0.06
C ILE A 77 -16.11 7.19 0.04
N GLN A 78 -16.46 7.94 -1.03
CA GLN A 78 -16.10 9.36 -1.12
C GLN A 78 -16.77 10.18 -0.01
N ASP A 79 -18.08 9.97 0.18
CA ASP A 79 -18.89 10.64 1.20
C ASP A 79 -18.38 10.32 2.62
N TYR A 80 -17.85 9.10 2.84
CA TYR A 80 -17.26 8.72 4.13
C TYR A 80 -16.01 9.55 4.47
N PHE A 81 -15.15 9.85 3.50
CA PHE A 81 -13.92 10.60 3.75
C PHE A 81 -14.11 12.12 3.79
N GLU A 82 -15.17 12.65 3.19
CA GLU A 82 -15.44 14.09 3.09
C GLU A 82 -15.39 14.86 4.42
N PRO A 83 -15.95 14.36 5.55
CA PRO A 83 -15.99 15.11 6.81
C PRO A 83 -14.68 15.11 7.60
N PHE A 84 -13.69 14.28 7.24
CA PHE A 84 -12.52 14.06 8.08
C PHE A 84 -11.37 14.99 7.71
N GLU A 85 -11.18 16.03 8.51
CA GLU A 85 -9.95 16.83 8.46
C GLU A 85 -8.74 15.96 8.84
N GLY A 86 -7.68 16.02 8.03
CA GLY A 86 -6.44 15.25 8.27
C GLY A 86 -6.37 13.88 7.61
N ILE A 87 -7.40 13.44 6.87
CA ILE A 87 -7.34 12.28 5.98
C ILE A 87 -7.75 12.71 4.59
N HIS A 88 -6.98 12.36 3.58
CA HIS A 88 -7.22 12.78 2.20
C HIS A 88 -7.29 11.57 1.27
N LEU A 89 -8.49 11.27 0.78
CA LEU A 89 -8.71 10.35 -0.33
C LEU A 89 -8.17 10.99 -1.62
N VAL A 90 -7.03 10.51 -2.11
CA VAL A 90 -6.26 11.23 -3.15
C VAL A 90 -6.93 11.26 -4.52
N CYS A 91 -7.85 10.34 -4.76
CA CYS A 91 -8.70 10.28 -5.94
C CYS A 91 -9.94 9.43 -5.66
N PRO A 92 -11.00 9.53 -6.49
CA PRO A 92 -12.11 8.59 -6.42
C PRO A 92 -11.60 7.13 -6.47
N PRO A 93 -12.30 6.17 -5.83
CA PRO A 93 -11.84 4.78 -5.78
C PRO A 93 -11.56 4.23 -7.18
N ILE A 94 -10.37 3.67 -7.34
CA ILE A 94 -9.92 3.03 -8.58
C ILE A 94 -10.62 1.69 -8.67
N VAL A 95 -11.29 1.44 -9.80
CA VAL A 95 -11.94 0.15 -10.05
C VAL A 95 -10.94 -0.72 -10.80
N ALA A 96 -10.58 -1.85 -10.19
CA ALA A 96 -9.76 -2.86 -10.81
C ALA A 96 -10.63 -4.08 -11.15
N GLU A 97 -10.33 -4.74 -12.28
CA GLU A 97 -11.00 -5.99 -12.59
C GLU A 97 -10.71 -7.03 -11.50
N GLY A 98 -11.76 -7.67 -11.01
CA GLY A 98 -11.71 -8.72 -10.02
C GLY A 98 -11.61 -10.13 -10.60
N GLY A 99 -11.34 -11.09 -9.72
CA GLY A 99 -11.35 -12.53 -10.02
C GLY A 99 -10.04 -13.12 -10.57
N GLU A 100 -10.08 -14.37 -11.01
CA GLU A 100 -8.91 -15.13 -11.50
C GLU A 100 -8.24 -14.51 -12.74
N ARG A 101 -8.91 -13.59 -13.43
CA ARG A 101 -8.34 -12.86 -14.59
C ARG A 101 -7.14 -11.98 -14.19
N VAL A 102 -7.07 -11.55 -12.92
CA VAL A 102 -5.96 -10.75 -12.37
C VAL A 102 -4.65 -11.56 -12.26
N LYS A 103 -4.73 -12.89 -12.14
CA LYS A 103 -3.54 -13.72 -11.88
C LYS A 103 -2.60 -13.87 -13.08
N ASN A 104 -3.02 -13.50 -14.29
CA ASN A 104 -2.32 -13.83 -15.52
C ASN A 104 -1.54 -12.69 -16.17
N SER A 105 -1.36 -11.53 -15.52
CA SER A 105 -0.55 -10.47 -16.12
C SER A 105 0.13 -9.60 -15.07
N TYR A 106 1.46 -9.63 -15.09
CA TYR A 106 2.35 -8.69 -14.38
C TYR A 106 1.96 -7.21 -14.64
N PHE A 107 1.20 -6.95 -15.72
CA PHE A 107 0.65 -5.64 -16.08
C PHE A 107 -0.19 -5.00 -14.96
N HIS A 108 -0.95 -5.75 -14.16
CA HIS A 108 -1.85 -5.14 -13.15
C HIS A 108 -1.13 -4.49 -11.97
N VAL A 109 0.06 -4.96 -11.60
CA VAL A 109 0.84 -4.34 -10.51
C VAL A 109 1.28 -2.94 -10.89
N SER A 110 1.75 -2.76 -12.14
CA SER A 110 2.16 -1.45 -12.65
C SER A 110 1.01 -0.45 -12.74
N GLU A 111 -0.22 -0.93 -12.99
CA GLU A 111 -1.43 -0.11 -13.01
C GLU A 111 -1.77 0.43 -11.62
N ILE A 112 -1.42 -0.28 -10.55
CA ILE A 112 -1.58 0.20 -9.17
C ILE A 112 -0.37 1.03 -8.72
N GLN A 113 0.84 0.71 -9.18
CA GLN A 113 2.02 1.53 -8.87
C GLN A 113 1.94 2.92 -9.51
N SER A 114 1.37 3.05 -10.72
CA SER A 114 1.22 4.35 -11.39
C SER A 114 0.46 5.40 -10.56
N PRO A 115 -0.73 5.13 -9.98
CA PRO A 115 -1.39 6.07 -9.09
C PRO A 115 -0.66 6.25 -7.75
N ILE A 116 0.00 5.21 -7.22
CA ILE A 116 0.85 5.35 -6.02
C ILE A 116 1.94 6.42 -6.26
N ASP A 117 2.66 6.32 -7.37
CA ASP A 117 3.69 7.28 -7.76
C ASP A 117 3.09 8.66 -8.03
N ARG A 118 2.01 8.71 -8.84
CA ARG A 118 1.34 9.95 -9.25
C ARG A 118 0.85 10.79 -8.07
N TYR A 119 0.26 10.15 -7.07
CA TYR A 119 -0.28 10.85 -5.89
C TYR A 119 0.74 10.98 -4.75
N HIS A 120 1.98 10.54 -4.97
CA HIS A 120 3.05 10.51 -3.98
C HIS A 120 2.60 9.80 -2.70
N ILE A 121 2.08 8.59 -2.87
CA ILE A 121 1.71 7.67 -1.79
C ILE A 121 2.99 7.01 -1.29
N ASP A 122 3.35 7.26 -0.04
CA ASP A 122 4.61 6.82 0.55
C ASP A 122 4.41 5.94 1.80
N ARG A 123 5.49 5.64 2.53
CA ARG A 123 5.46 4.87 3.79
C ARG A 123 4.54 5.45 4.88
N HIS A 124 4.14 6.71 4.76
CA HIS A 124 3.23 7.37 5.67
C HIS A 124 1.81 7.48 5.08
N SER A 125 1.58 6.96 3.89
CA SER A 125 0.27 6.91 3.25
C SER A 125 -0.32 5.51 3.39
N TYR A 126 -1.58 5.34 3.00
CA TYR A 126 -2.25 4.04 2.98
C TYR A 126 -2.75 3.67 1.59
N VAL A 127 -2.57 2.42 1.22
CA VAL A 127 -3.27 1.78 0.11
C VAL A 127 -4.28 0.79 0.67
N ILE A 128 -5.56 1.00 0.38
CA ILE A 128 -6.67 0.14 0.84
C ILE A 128 -7.17 -0.65 -0.37
N ALA A 129 -7.23 -1.97 -0.24
CA ALA A 129 -7.85 -2.85 -1.22
C ALA A 129 -9.20 -3.35 -0.69
N ILE A 130 -10.20 -3.41 -1.56
CA ILE A 130 -11.56 -3.87 -1.21
C ILE A 130 -12.01 -4.86 -2.27
N GLY A 131 -12.07 -6.14 -1.94
CA GLY A 131 -12.37 -7.18 -2.93
C GLY A 131 -12.09 -8.59 -2.45
N GLY A 132 -12.04 -9.53 -3.39
CA GLY A 132 -11.63 -10.90 -3.16
C GLY A 132 -10.10 -11.08 -3.13
N GLY A 133 -9.64 -12.29 -2.75
CA GLY A 133 -8.23 -12.58 -2.51
C GLY A 133 -7.28 -12.21 -3.66
N ALA A 134 -7.67 -12.43 -4.91
CA ALA A 134 -6.82 -12.11 -6.08
C ALA A 134 -6.50 -10.59 -6.17
N LEU A 135 -7.49 -9.73 -5.90
CA LEU A 135 -7.28 -8.28 -5.89
C LEU A 135 -6.46 -7.86 -4.67
N LEU A 136 -6.73 -8.44 -3.49
CA LEU A 136 -5.97 -8.16 -2.27
C LEU A 136 -4.49 -8.53 -2.42
N ASP A 137 -4.19 -9.66 -3.08
CA ASP A 137 -2.82 -10.11 -3.36
C ASP A 137 -2.11 -9.17 -4.34
N MET A 138 -2.77 -8.81 -5.44
CA MET A 138 -2.22 -7.92 -6.47
C MET A 138 -1.93 -6.52 -5.91
N VAL A 139 -2.89 -5.90 -5.21
CA VAL A 139 -2.70 -4.57 -4.59
C VAL A 139 -1.68 -4.65 -3.46
N GLY A 140 -1.70 -5.73 -2.68
CA GLY A 140 -0.71 -5.96 -1.62
C GLY A 140 0.72 -6.06 -2.17
N LEU A 141 0.91 -6.74 -3.30
CA LEU A 141 2.21 -6.81 -3.98
C LEU A 141 2.65 -5.44 -4.51
N ALA A 142 1.74 -4.68 -5.12
CA ALA A 142 2.03 -3.32 -5.59
C ALA A 142 2.45 -2.39 -4.44
N ALA A 143 1.71 -2.40 -3.33
CA ALA A 143 2.00 -1.58 -2.15
C ALA A 143 3.31 -2.00 -1.45
N ALA A 144 3.60 -3.30 -1.37
CA ALA A 144 4.83 -3.80 -0.75
C ALA A 144 6.09 -3.44 -1.54
N THR A 145 5.99 -3.33 -2.86
CA THR A 145 7.12 -3.05 -3.75
C THR A 145 7.30 -1.56 -4.05
N ALA A 146 6.23 -0.76 -3.98
CA ALA A 146 6.29 0.68 -4.17
C ALA A 146 7.08 1.38 -3.05
N HIS A 147 8.03 2.24 -3.42
CA HIS A 147 8.86 3.03 -2.49
C HIS A 147 9.47 2.26 -1.31
N ARG A 148 9.74 0.95 -1.48
CA ARG A 148 10.20 0.02 -0.43
C ARG A 148 9.17 -0.27 0.68
N GLY A 149 7.89 -0.15 0.37
CA GLY A 149 6.78 -0.54 1.23
C GLY A 149 5.90 0.65 1.63
N VAL A 150 4.63 0.56 1.25
CA VAL A 150 3.54 1.44 1.68
C VAL A 150 2.65 0.69 2.67
N ARG A 151 2.03 1.40 3.62
CA ARG A 151 1.07 0.78 4.55
C ARG A 151 -0.14 0.30 3.78
N HIS A 152 -0.55 -0.94 4.02
CA HIS A 152 -1.62 -1.58 3.28
C HIS A 152 -2.73 -2.08 4.22
N ILE A 153 -3.98 -1.83 3.83
CA ILE A 153 -5.18 -2.37 4.48
C ILE A 153 -5.92 -3.24 3.45
N ARG A 154 -6.39 -4.40 3.90
CA ARG A 154 -7.13 -5.39 3.12
C ARG A 154 -8.56 -5.51 3.63
#